data_AF-A0A382R692-F1
#
_entry.id   AF-A0A382R692-F1
#
_cell.length_a   1.000
_cell.length_b   1.000
_cell.length_c   1.000
_cell.angle_alpha   90.00
_cell.angle_beta   90.00
_cell.angle_gamma   90.00
#
_symmetry.space_group_name_H-M   'P 1'
#
loop_
_entity.id
_entity.type
_entity.pdbx_description
1 polymer ?
#
loop_
_entity_poly.entity_id
_entity_poly.type
_entity_poly.pdbx_seq_one_letter_code
_entity_poly.pdbx_strand_id
1 'polypeptide(L)' 'MQIIGYILIALGVIDFLLGNFGNINLTGFMGPASSFSPIILIVVGGLLTRVGNK' A
#
# COMPACT_ATOMS: atom_id res chain seq x y z
N MET A 1 -14.25 -1.83 8.53
CA MET A 1 -12.96 -2.01 7.82
C MET A 1 -12.53 -0.81 6.98
N GLN A 2 -13.39 0.20 6.78
CA GLN A 2 -13.08 1.35 5.92
C GLN A 2 -11.84 2.15 6.32
N ILE A 3 -11.73 2.51 7.59
CA ILE A 3 -10.57 3.27 8.09
C ILE A 3 -9.27 2.49 7.83
N ILE A 4 -9.25 1.19 8.11
CA ILE A 4 -8.11 0.31 7.83
C ILE A 4 -7.81 0.27 6.33
N GLY A 5 -8.85 0.20 5.49
CA GLY A 5 -8.68 0.24 4.04
C GLY A 5 -8.03 1.53 3.55
N TYR A 6 -8.46 2.68 4.05
CA TYR A 6 -7.84 3.98 3.71
C TYR A 6 -6.40 4.10 4.22
N ILE A 7 -6.10 3.56 5.40
CA ILE A 7 -4.71 3.51 5.91
C ILE A 7 -3.82 2.70 4.96
N LEU A 8 -4.27 1.52 4.52
CA LEU A 8 -3.49 0.70 3.58
C LEU A 8 -3.30 1.38 2.22
N ILE A 9 -4.34 2.05 1.70
CA ILE A 9 -4.22 2.83 0.46
C ILE A 9 -3.18 3.94 0.63
N ALA A 10 -3.24 4.70 1.74
CA ALA A 10 -2.28 5.77 2.01
C ALA A 10 -0.85 5.22 2.10
N LEU A 11 -0.65 4.09 2.78
CA LEU A 11 0.66 3.42 2.86
C LEU A 11 1.17 3.00 1.49
N GLY A 12 0.32 2.42 0.63
CA GLY A 12 0.72 2.03 -0.72
C GLY A 12 1.07 3.22 -1.62
N VAL A 13 0.35 4.35 -1.49
CA VAL A 13 0.70 5.59 -2.18
C VAL A 13 2.04 6.15 -1.70
N ILE A 14 2.28 6.18 -0.39
CA ILE A 14 3.55 6.66 0.18
C ILE A 14 4.70 5.76 -0.28
N ASP A 15 4.55 4.45 -0.22
CA ASP A 15 5.54 3.48 -0.65
C ASP A 15 5.88 3.62 -2.15
N PHE A 16 4.87 3.83 -3.00
CA PHE A 16 5.08 4.15 -4.42
C PHE A 16 5.88 5.44 -4.60
N LEU A 17 5.50 6.53 -3.93
CA LEU A 17 6.10 7.83 -4.12
C LEU A 17 7.56 7.86 -3.60
N LEU A 18 7.80 7.33 -2.41
CA LEU A 18 9.13 7.26 -1.83
C LEU A 18 10.04 6.31 -2.61
N GLY A 19 9.53 5.16 -3.07
CA GLY A 19 10.30 4.21 -3.84
C GLY A 19 10.71 4.74 -5.22
N ASN A 20 9.79 5.37 -5.95
CA ASN A 20 10.03 5.80 -7.34
C ASN A 20 10.65 7.20 -7.46
N PHE A 21 10.37 8.11 -6.52
CA PHE A 21 10.80 9.51 -6.61
C PHE A 21 11.70 9.93 -5.45
N GLY A 22 11.59 9.27 -4.30
CA GLY A 22 12.40 9.54 -3.11
C GLY A 22 13.67 8.69 -2.99
N ASN A 23 13.82 7.67 -3.84
CA ASN A 23 14.88 6.65 -3.75
C ASN A 23 14.96 5.97 -2.36
N ILE A 24 13.81 5.83 -1.69
CA ILE A 24 13.66 5.22 -0.37
C ILE A 24 12.72 4.02 -0.49
N ASN A 25 13.20 2.83 -0.12
CA ASN A 25 12.41 1.60 -0.14
C ASN A 25 11.92 1.23 1.27
N LEU A 26 10.64 1.46 1.58
CA LEU A 26 10.06 1.15 2.89
C LEU A 26 9.94 -0.36 3.14
N THR A 27 9.79 -1.16 2.08
CA THR A 27 9.59 -2.61 2.13
C THR A 27 10.83 -3.39 1.70
N GLY A 28 12.02 -2.79 1.79
CA GLY A 28 13.28 -3.39 1.31
C GLY A 28 13.62 -4.74 1.95
N PHE A 29 13.10 -5.02 3.14
CA PHE A 29 13.19 -6.32 3.80
C PHE A 29 12.51 -7.47 3.02
N MET A 30 11.64 -7.15 2.06
CA MET A 30 10.98 -8.11 1.17
C MET A 30 11.83 -8.49 -0.06
N GLY A 31 13.02 -7.91 -0.22
CA GLY A 31 13.88 -8.17 -1.38
C GLY A 31 13.18 -7.83 -2.71
N PRO A 32 13.28 -8.70 -3.75
CA PRO A 32 12.64 -8.45 -5.05
C PRO A 32 11.12 -8.28 -5.00
N ALA A 33 10.46 -8.84 -3.97
CA ALA A 33 9.01 -8.72 -3.83
C ALA A 33 8.55 -7.31 -3.41
N SER A 34 9.47 -6.48 -2.91
CA SER A 34 9.21 -5.08 -2.54
C SER A 34 8.63 -4.25 -3.68
N SER A 35 8.99 -4.52 -4.94
CA SER A 35 8.42 -3.80 -6.10
C SER A 35 6.90 -3.96 -6.23
N PHE A 36 6.30 -4.96 -5.58
CA PHE A 36 4.86 -5.20 -5.59
C PHE A 36 4.13 -4.65 -4.35
N SER A 37 4.82 -4.17 -3.31
CA SER A 37 4.14 -3.69 -2.11
C SER A 37 3.17 -2.53 -2.37
N PRO A 38 3.43 -1.55 -3.26
CA PRO A 38 2.47 -0.48 -3.50
C PRO A 38 1.13 -0.99 -4.05
N ILE A 39 1.18 -1.87 -5.06
CA ILE A 39 -0.02 -2.40 -5.69
C ILE A 39 -0.80 -3.31 -4.73
N ILE A 40 -0.10 -4.13 -3.94
CA ILE A 40 -0.75 -5.01 -2.95
C ILE A 40 -1.45 -4.19 -1.88
N LEU A 41 -0.78 -3.18 -1.31
CA LEU A 41 -1.34 -2.31 -0.28
C LEU A 41 -2.59 -1.56 -0.77
N ILE A 42 -2.53 -0.99 -1.98
CA ILE A 42 -3.66 -0.26 -2.57
C ILE A 42 -4.83 -1.21 -2.88
N VAL A 43 -4.58 -2.39 -3.46
CA VAL A 43 -5.63 -3.35 -3.81
C VAL A 43 -6.31 -3.89 -2.55
N VAL A 44 -5.53 -4.38 -1.58
CA VAL A 44 -6.08 -4.91 -0.31
C VAL A 44 -6.82 -3.80 0.45
N GLY A 45 -6.23 -2.60 0.52
CA GLY A 45 -6.88 -1.44 1.12
C GLY A 45 -8.21 -1.11 0.45
N GLY A 46 -8.23 -1.04 -0.88
CA GLY A 46 -9.43 -0.82 -1.69
C GLY A 46 -10.52 -1.85 -1.42
N LEU A 47 -10.19 -3.14 -1.34
CA LEU A 47 -11.15 -4.19 -0.96
C LEU A 47 -11.70 -3.98 0.46
N LEU A 48 -10.85 -3.66 1.44
CA LEU A 48 -11.27 -3.42 2.82
C LEU A 48 -12.15 -2.17 2.99
N THR A 49 -12.00 -1.15 2.13
CA THR A 49 -12.94 -0.01 2.11
C THR A 49 -14.35 -0.43 1.72
N ARG A 50 -14.50 -1.50 0.93
CA ARG A 50 -15.80 -2.01 0.48
C ARG A 50 -16.42 -2.98 1.49
N VAL A 51 -15.62 -3.80 2.15
CA VAL A 51 -16.08 -4.85 3.09
C VAL A 51 -16.77 -4.31 4.36
N GLY A 52 -16.70 -3.00 4.62
CA GLY A 52 -17.39 -2.36 5.76
C GLY A 52 -18.61 -1.50 5.41
N ASN A 53 -18.90 -1.29 4.12
CA ASN A 53 -20.03 -0.48 3.66
C ASN A 53 -21.25 -1.41 3.55
N LYS A 54 -21.99 -1.55 4.66
CA LYS A 54 -23.32 -2.18 4.67
C LYS A 54 -24.37 -1.08 4.73
#